data_AF-A0A7V9R0F6-F1
#
_entry.id   AF-A0A7V9R0F6-F1
#
_cell.length_a   1.000
_cell.length_b   1.000
_cell.length_c   1.000
_cell.angle_alpha   90.00
_cell.angle_beta   90.00
_cell.angle_gamma   90.00
#
_symmetry.space_group_name_H-M   'P 1'
#
loop_
_entity.id
_entity.type
_entity.pdbx_description
1 polymer ?
#
loop_
_entity_poly.entity_id
_entity_poly.type
_entity_poly.pdbx_seq_one_letter_code
_entity_poly.pdbx_strand_id
1 'polypeptide(L)'
;MPDELVEQLHHHPRRKAVFGGLAAMLEARRGQSAFSPFGTQQVEESDSRVLVLRRGAGTPDELVCATNVTGEPVVLEGISGTDVITGQHHRPLRLPAFGYAWVRPE
;
A
#
# COMPACT_ATOMS: atom_id res chain seq x y z
N MET A 1 9.10 -22.56 19.06
CA MET A 1 7.86 -22.58 19.88
C MET A 1 7.13 -21.27 19.64
N PRO A 2 5.78 -21.24 19.57
CA PRO A 2 5.01 -19.98 19.39
C PRO A 2 5.40 -18.89 20.39
N ASP A 3 5.75 -19.28 21.62
CA ASP A 3 6.11 -18.37 22.71
C ASP A 3 7.38 -17.55 22.40
N GLU A 4 8.37 -18.15 21.75
CA GLU A 4 9.61 -17.47 21.35
C GLU A 4 9.35 -16.39 20.28
N LEU A 5 8.40 -16.64 19.38
CA LEU A 5 8.00 -15.66 18.35
C LEU A 5 7.22 -14.50 18.96
N VAL A 6 6.37 -14.79 19.95
CA VAL A 6 5.63 -13.77 20.71
C VAL A 6 6.60 -12.89 21.50
N GLU A 7 7.59 -13.48 22.17
CA GLU A 7 8.61 -12.74 22.91
C GLU A 7 9.44 -11.83 21.99
N GLN A 8 9.93 -12.36 20.86
CA GLN A 8 10.67 -11.58 19.87
C GLN A 8 9.84 -10.43 19.27
N LEU A 9 8.52 -10.60 19.14
CA LEU A 9 7.62 -9.54 18.68
C LEU A 9 7.55 -8.37 19.68
N HIS A 10 7.60 -8.65 20.98
CA HIS A 10 7.56 -7.62 22.02
C HIS A 10 8.90 -6.89 22.18
N HIS A 11 10.01 -7.61 22.03
CA HIS A 11 11.34 -7.10 22.37
C HIS A 11 12.21 -6.67 21.19
N HIS A 12 11.83 -6.99 19.94
CA HIS A 12 12.58 -6.60 18.76
C HIS A 12 11.86 -5.48 17.97
N PRO A 13 12.30 -4.20 18.05
CA PRO A 13 11.58 -3.06 17.47
C PRO A 13 11.24 -3.23 15.98
N ARG A 14 12.19 -3.75 15.20
CA ARG A 14 11.96 -4.04 13.77
C ARG A 14 10.86 -5.07 13.53
N ARG A 15 10.79 -6.16 14.31
CA ARG A 15 9.75 -7.18 14.14
C ARG A 15 8.38 -6.65 14.50
N LYS A 16 8.31 -5.88 15.60
CA LYS A 16 7.10 -5.17 16.01
C LYS A 16 6.59 -4.23 14.90
N ALA A 17 7.48 -3.44 14.31
CA ALA A 17 7.14 -2.52 13.23
C ALA A 17 6.64 -3.24 11.97
N VAL A 18 7.35 -4.29 11.52
CA VAL A 18 6.94 -5.08 10.35
C VAL A 18 5.59 -5.75 10.58
N PHE A 19 5.41 -6.40 11.73
CA PHE A 19 4.14 -7.04 12.08
C PHE A 19 2.99 -6.04 12.15
N GLY A 20 3.21 -4.89 12.81
CA GLY A 20 2.21 -3.82 12.89
C GLY A 20 1.82 -3.28 11.51
N GLY A 21 2.80 -3.07 10.62
CA GLY A 21 2.55 -2.66 9.25
C GLY A 21 1.73 -3.68 8.47
N LEU A 22 2.09 -4.96 8.53
CA LEU A 22 1.34 -6.04 7.88
C LEU A 22 -0.09 -6.16 8.42
N ALA A 23 -0.27 -6.06 9.74
CA ALA A 23 -1.59 -6.09 10.36
C ALA A 23 -2.46 -4.91 9.91
N ALA A 24 -1.90 -3.69 9.83
CA ALA A 24 -2.60 -2.51 9.34
C ALA A 24 -3.02 -2.67 7.87
N MET A 25 -2.13 -3.20 7.01
CA MET A 25 -2.46 -3.49 5.61
C MET A 25 -3.58 -4.53 5.48
N LEU A 26 -3.58 -5.58 6.31
CA LEU A 26 -4.63 -6.59 6.30
C LEU A 26 -5.98 -6.03 6.76
N GLU A 27 -5.98 -5.17 7.77
CA GLU A 27 -7.20 -4.52 8.25
C GLU A 27 -7.76 -3.57 7.18
N ALA A 28 -6.91 -2.73 6.58
CA ALA A 28 -7.29 -1.86 5.47
C ALA A 28 -7.86 -2.67 4.30
N ARG A 29 -7.22 -3.80 3.94
CA ARG A 29 -7.66 -4.68 2.85
C ARG A 29 -9.04 -5.28 3.08
N ARG A 30 -9.43 -5.59 4.32
CA ARG A 30 -10.70 -6.27 4.65
C ARG A 30 -11.91 -5.50 4.14
N GLY A 31 -11.86 -4.17 4.15
CA GLY A 31 -12.98 -3.29 3.76
C GLY A 31 -13.03 -2.90 2.28
N GLN A 32 -12.15 -3.43 1.43
CA GLN A 32 -11.95 -2.90 0.07
C GLN A 32 -12.30 -3.96 -0.99
N SER A 33 -13.40 -3.75 -1.70
CA SER A 33 -13.89 -4.69 -2.73
C SER A 33 -12.92 -4.83 -3.92
N ALA A 34 -12.10 -3.79 -4.22
CA ALA A 34 -11.04 -3.85 -5.22
C ALA A 34 -10.00 -4.96 -4.98
N PHE A 35 -9.86 -5.44 -3.74
CA PHE A 35 -8.98 -6.58 -3.42
C PHE A 35 -9.63 -7.96 -3.60
N SER A 36 -10.86 -8.02 -4.13
CA SER A 36 -11.52 -9.26 -4.52
C SER A 36 -10.61 -10.11 -5.43
N PRO A 37 -10.50 -11.43 -5.20
CA PRO A 37 -9.72 -12.32 -6.07
C PRO A 37 -10.30 -12.42 -7.49
N PHE A 38 -11.57 -12.05 -7.68
CA PHE A 38 -12.24 -12.01 -8.98
C PHE A 38 -12.27 -10.62 -9.60
N GLY A 39 -11.67 -9.62 -8.93
CA GLY A 39 -11.59 -8.25 -9.41
C GLY A 39 -10.58 -8.08 -10.54
N THR A 40 -10.72 -7.01 -11.31
CA THR A 40 -9.75 -6.64 -12.33
C THR A 40 -8.44 -6.16 -11.70
N GLN A 41 -7.34 -6.42 -12.38
CA GLN A 41 -6.02 -5.91 -12.04
C GLN A 41 -5.27 -5.53 -13.32
N GLN A 42 -4.66 -4.34 -13.33
CA GLN A 42 -3.86 -3.83 -14.43
C GLN A 42 -2.56 -3.25 -13.87
N VAL A 43 -1.44 -3.49 -14.57
CA VAL A 43 -0.18 -2.82 -14.27
C VAL A 43 -0.16 -1.50 -15.02
N GLU A 44 0.20 -0.42 -14.33
CA GLU A 44 0.38 0.90 -14.95
C GLU A 44 1.85 1.27 -15.01
N GLU A 45 2.29 1.75 -16.16
CA GLU A 45 3.61 2.33 -16.33
C GLU A 45 3.55 3.81 -15.92
N SER A 46 4.34 4.20 -14.92
CA SER A 46 4.41 5.59 -14.44
C SER A 46 5.84 6.05 -14.16
N ASP A 47 6.57 5.33 -13.31
CA ASP A 47 8.00 5.51 -13.04
C ASP A 47 8.64 4.13 -12.89
N SER A 48 9.80 3.90 -13.51
CA SER A 48 10.53 2.63 -13.45
C SER A 48 10.89 2.15 -12.02
N ARG A 49 10.87 3.06 -11.04
CA ARG A 49 11.16 2.80 -9.63
C ARG A 49 9.92 2.37 -8.84
N VAL A 50 8.73 2.40 -9.46
CA VAL A 50 7.45 2.15 -8.78
C VAL A 50 6.68 1.07 -9.52
N LEU A 51 6.28 0.03 -8.78
CA LEU A 51 5.24 -0.88 -9.23
C LEU A 51 3.89 -0.24 -8.94
N VAL A 52 3.12 0.05 -9.99
CA VAL A 52 1.74 0.56 -9.87
C VAL A 52 0.76 -0.48 -10.38
N LEU A 53 -0.23 -0.81 -9.54
CA LEU A 53 -1.33 -1.69 -9.87
C LEU A 53 -2.66 -0.94 -9.72
N ARG A 54 -3.46 -0.88 -10.78
CA ARG A 54 -4.85 -0.46 -10.69
C ARG A 54 -5.74 -1.68 -10.46
N ARG A 55 -6.57 -1.63 -9.43
CA ARG A 55 -7.48 -2.71 -9.02
C ARG A 55 -8.92 -2.25 -9.01
N GLY A 56 -9.84 -3.08 -9.51
CA GLY A 56 -11.25 -2.73 -9.59
C GLY A 56 -11.51 -1.57 -10.56
N ALA A 57 -10.72 -1.49 -11.64
CA ALA A 57 -10.81 -0.40 -12.61
C ALA A 57 -12.23 -0.21 -13.13
N GLY A 58 -12.73 1.03 -13.13
CA GLY A 58 -14.08 1.37 -13.57
C GLY A 58 -15.18 1.06 -12.55
N THR A 59 -14.83 0.77 -11.29
CA THR A 59 -15.79 0.61 -10.19
C THR A 59 -15.67 1.76 -9.19
N PRO A 60 -16.71 2.05 -8.38
CA PRO A 60 -16.64 3.07 -7.32
C PRO A 60 -15.57 2.78 -6.26
N ASP A 61 -15.13 1.53 -6.16
CA ASP A 61 -14.17 1.07 -5.16
C ASP A 61 -12.75 0.93 -5.72
N GLU A 62 -12.48 1.54 -6.88
CA GLU A 62 -11.18 1.48 -7.53
C GLU A 62 -10.04 1.90 -6.60
N LEU A 63 -8.91 1.19 -6.70
CA LEU A 63 -7.68 1.51 -5.97
C LEU A 63 -6.47 1.50 -6.90
N VAL A 64 -5.61 2.50 -6.68
CA VAL A 64 -4.26 2.57 -7.24
C VAL A 64 -3.27 2.18 -6.13
N CYS A 65 -2.67 1.01 -6.27
CA CYS A 65 -1.66 0.50 -5.35
C CYS A 65 -0.27 0.81 -5.90
N ALA A 66 0.43 1.76 -5.29
CA ALA A 66 1.78 2.15 -5.70
C ALA A 66 2.81 1.69 -4.66
N THR A 67 3.88 1.02 -5.10
CA THR A 67 4.98 0.57 -4.26
C THR A 67 6.31 1.00 -4.86
N ASN A 68 7.06 1.84 -4.16
CA ASN A 68 8.43 2.17 -4.50
C ASN A 68 9.32 0.95 -4.19
N VAL A 69 10.04 0.45 -5.18
CA VAL A 69 10.90 -0.73 -5.05
C VAL A 69 12.38 -0.36 -4.89
N THR A 70 12.67 0.94 -4.69
CA THR A 70 14.03 1.47 -4.61
C THR A 70 14.30 2.20 -3.29
N GLY A 71 15.58 2.44 -3.01
CA GLY A 71 16.05 3.20 -1.87
C GLY A 71 15.95 4.72 -2.03
N GLU A 72 15.33 5.21 -3.10
CA GLU A 72 15.25 6.64 -3.42
C GLU A 72 13.80 7.12 -3.37
N PRO A 73 13.52 8.33 -2.87
CA PRO A 73 12.17 8.89 -2.92
C PRO A 73 11.69 9.16 -4.36
N VAL A 74 10.38 9.07 -4.57
CA VAL A 74 9.73 9.25 -5.87
C VAL A 74 8.44 10.05 -5.73
N VAL A 75 8.14 10.86 -6.74
CA VAL A 75 6.91 11.65 -6.85
C VAL A 75 6.14 11.17 -8.08
N LEU A 76 4.88 10.80 -7.89
CA LEU A 76 4.00 10.30 -8.94
C LEU A 76 2.97 11.37 -9.27
N GLU A 77 3.31 12.26 -10.21
CA GLU A 77 2.52 13.45 -10.55
C GLU A 77 1.10 13.11 -11.05
N GLY A 78 0.91 11.93 -11.64
CA GLY A 78 -0.39 11.47 -12.16
C GLY A 78 -1.28 10.76 -11.13
N ILE A 79 -0.86 10.65 -9.86
CA ILE A 79 -1.60 9.92 -8.83
C ILE A 79 -1.93 10.86 -7.68
N SER A 80 -3.22 10.99 -7.38
CA SER A 80 -3.76 11.74 -6.24
C SER A 80 -4.98 11.03 -5.66
N GLY A 81 -5.32 11.36 -4.42
CA GLY A 81 -6.51 10.86 -3.75
C GLY A 81 -6.25 10.46 -2.31
N THR A 82 -7.12 9.62 -1.75
CA THR A 82 -7.05 9.25 -0.33
C THR A 82 -6.39 7.89 -0.15
N ASP A 83 -5.31 7.82 0.63
CA ASP A 83 -4.71 6.55 1.06
C ASP A 83 -5.64 5.83 2.03
N VAL A 84 -6.06 4.62 1.67
CA VAL A 84 -7.00 3.83 2.48
C VAL A 84 -6.34 3.17 3.70
N ILE A 85 -5.00 3.17 3.79
CA ILE A 85 -4.28 2.64 4.95
C ILE A 85 -4.15 3.72 6.03
N THR A 86 -3.75 4.93 5.65
CA THR A 86 -3.47 6.02 6.60
C THR A 86 -4.61 7.04 6.73
N GLY A 87 -5.54 7.07 5.77
CA GLY A 87 -6.56 8.10 5.64
C GLY A 87 -6.03 9.44 5.13
N GLN A 88 -4.73 9.53 4.80
CA GLN A 88 -4.13 10.77 4.33
C GLN A 88 -4.51 11.05 2.88
N HIS A 89 -4.72 12.33 2.57
CA HIS A 89 -4.91 12.80 1.21
C HIS A 89 -3.57 13.15 0.56
N HIS A 90 -3.38 12.71 -0.69
CA HIS A 90 -2.17 12.91 -1.47
C HIS A 90 -2.46 13.67 -2.75
N ARG A 91 -1.68 14.72 -3.02
CA ARG A 91 -1.72 15.49 -4.27
C ARG A 91 -0.42 16.29 -4.48
N PRO A 92 0.57 15.80 -5.24
CA PRO A 92 0.68 14.46 -5.83
C PRO A 92 1.07 13.39 -4.79
N LEU A 93 1.02 12.11 -5.17
CA LEU A 93 1.53 11.02 -4.34
C LEU A 93 3.06 11.07 -4.25
N ARG A 94 3.57 11.14 -3.01
CA ARG A 94 5.01 11.14 -2.71
C ARG A 94 5.33 9.89 -1.91
N LEU A 95 6.18 9.02 -2.46
CA LEU A 95 6.61 7.81 -1.78
C LEU A 95 8.05 7.96 -1.30
N PRO A 96 8.34 7.72 0.00
CA PRO A 96 9.72 7.61 0.46
C PRO A 96 10.39 6.35 -0.13
N ALA A 97 11.68 6.19 0.13
CA ALA A 97 12.41 4.96 -0.12
C ALA A 97 11.63 3.74 0.42
N PHE A 98 11.39 2.74 -0.44
CA PHE A 98 10.60 1.54 -0.14
C PHE A 98 9.17 1.80 0.39
N GLY A 99 8.65 3.02 0.20
CA GLY A 99 7.32 3.42 0.60
C GLY A 99 6.23 2.86 -0.31
N TYR A 100 5.01 2.80 0.19
CA TYR A 100 3.84 2.36 -0.55
C TYR A 100 2.61 3.15 -0.12
N ALA A 101 1.60 3.19 -1.00
CA ALA A 101 0.29 3.74 -0.70
C ALA A 101 -0.79 3.02 -1.51
N TRP A 102 -1.99 2.90 -0.94
CA TRP A 102 -3.18 2.38 -1.62
C TRP A 102 -4.19 3.50 -1.74
N VAL A 103 -4.20 4.17 -2.89
CA VAL A 103 -4.93 5.41 -3.09
C VAL A 103 -6.25 5.12 -3.77
N ARG A 104 -7.35 5.57 -3.16
CA ARG A 104 -8.62 5.74 -3.89
C ARG A 104 -8.50 7.00 -4.75
N PRO A 105 -8.48 6.87 -6.09
CA PRO A 105 -8.30 8.00 -6.98
C PRO A 105 -9.49 8.96 -6.92
N GLU A 106 -9.24 10.23 -7.25
CA GLU A 106 -10.26 11.27 -7.44
C GLU A 106 -10.73 11.38 -8.89
#